data_AF-A0A1E4JXE6-F1
#
_entry.id   AF-A0A1E4JXE6-F1
#
_cell.length_a   1.000
_cell.length_b   1.000
_cell.length_c   1.000
_cell.angle_alpha   90.00
_cell.angle_beta   90.00
_cell.angle_gamma   90.00
#
_symmetry.space_group_name_H-M   'P 1'
#
loop_
_entity.id
_entity.type
_entity.pdbx_description
1 polymer ?
#
loop_
_entity_poly.entity_id
_entity_poly.type
_entity_poly.pdbx_seq_one_letter_code
_entity_poly.pdbx_strand_id
1 'polypeptide(L)'
;MATITYLGSQYEARDGETVLEALLRQGARMPFSCRKGSCHTCILKCDAGEVAHSRAIDPELVHEHHILPCVAHARSDLALDLPDPSRLSIAAEIVSRRDLGGGVFELGIAPMKELDYQAGQHAQLTREDGLARPYSLTSLPGCDYFFTVHVQLYPDGAMSRWLCRDATVGQTLSMLPPRGDCHYSSALASSPRLLLLATGSGAGALAGIAQQALAAGHAGEIVLYHGARERAGLYLHDTLLALAARHANFRYVACLSREASPEARAGRITRFAFDDNPDLSAAEIFLCGSPAMVDEARYRAILAGASNARIHADPFDAATPTLPRDAQKVAALSADPELWAALDRGPRLRAVLESFYARVYRDERLLPYFQGIPMTRVIDKQYEFLAMVWSGQTSYLGLNPFNSHHWMVISDDLFDHRESLFAQAMAEHALPAWAVRRIQALHELFRSDIVKPLARGMVIDGVEQPFHTHQVEHLDIDTVCDGCGNEIPAGAPSRYHHRVGTLHCAGCASI
;
A
#
# COMPACT_ATOMS: atom_id res chain seq x y z
N MET A 1 -18.48 5.55 28.16
CA MET A 1 -18.19 4.78 26.93
C MET A 1 -19.05 5.30 25.80
N ALA A 2 -18.43 5.63 24.67
CA ALA A 2 -19.11 6.17 23.49
C ALA A 2 -18.87 5.26 22.29
N THR A 3 -19.83 5.20 21.38
CA THR A 3 -19.74 4.44 20.14
C THR A 3 -19.20 5.33 19.02
N ILE A 4 -18.13 4.93 18.36
CA ILE A 4 -17.56 5.61 17.20
C ILE A 4 -17.92 4.81 15.96
N THR A 5 -18.70 5.39 15.06
CA THR A 5 -18.93 4.87 13.72
C THR A 5 -17.92 5.50 12.78
N TYR A 6 -17.05 4.71 12.18
CA TYR A 6 -16.03 5.19 11.23
C TYR A 6 -15.96 4.24 10.02
N LEU A 7 -16.11 4.78 8.80
CA LEU A 7 -16.14 4.03 7.54
C LEU A 7 -17.09 2.82 7.58
N GLY A 8 -18.26 2.99 8.19
CA GLY A 8 -19.28 1.94 8.30
C GLY A 8 -19.00 0.86 9.35
N SER A 9 -17.89 0.94 10.09
CA SER A 9 -17.59 0.04 11.22
C SER A 9 -17.83 0.74 12.56
N GLN A 10 -18.20 -0.02 13.59
CA GLN A 10 -18.40 0.50 14.94
C GLN A 10 -17.24 0.14 15.86
N TYR A 11 -16.85 1.10 16.70
CA TYR A 11 -15.73 0.99 17.63
C TYR A 11 -16.15 1.55 18.98
N GLU A 12 -15.69 0.93 20.07
CA GLU A 12 -15.97 1.43 21.41
C GLU A 12 -14.84 2.33 21.92
N ALA A 13 -15.19 3.55 22.36
CA ALA A 13 -14.32 4.44 23.09
C ALA A 13 -14.48 4.26 24.61
N ARG A 14 -13.39 3.87 25.27
CA ARG A 14 -13.25 3.82 26.73
C ARG A 14 -13.13 5.24 27.29
N ASP A 15 -13.49 5.42 28.55
CA ASP A 15 -13.35 6.73 29.19
C ASP A 15 -11.87 7.13 29.30
N GLY A 16 -11.53 8.33 28.84
CA GLY A 16 -10.18 8.90 28.92
C GLY A 16 -9.22 8.55 27.78
N GLU A 17 -9.54 7.57 26.92
CA GLU A 17 -8.74 7.30 25.71
C GLU A 17 -9.10 8.28 24.58
N THR A 18 -8.16 8.52 23.67
CA THR A 18 -8.40 9.33 22.48
C THR A 18 -9.17 8.54 21.42
N VAL A 19 -9.86 9.24 20.51
CA VAL A 19 -10.55 8.63 19.36
C VAL A 19 -9.55 7.81 18.53
N LEU A 20 -8.32 8.29 18.33
CA LEU A 20 -7.29 7.53 17.62
C LEU A 20 -6.92 6.23 18.36
N GLU A 21 -6.71 6.27 19.68
CA GLU A 21 -6.39 5.06 20.46
C GLU A 21 -7.53 4.05 20.42
N ALA A 22 -8.78 4.50 20.55
CA ALA A 22 -9.95 3.64 20.44
C ALA A 22 -9.98 2.92 19.07
N LEU A 23 -9.76 3.68 17.99
CA LEU A 23 -9.73 3.17 16.62
C LEU A 23 -8.56 2.19 16.41
N LEU A 24 -7.33 2.57 16.76
CA LEU A 24 -6.14 1.73 16.56
C LEU A 24 -6.17 0.45 17.41
N ARG A 25 -6.66 0.53 18.66
CA ARG A 25 -6.80 -0.62 19.58
C ARG A 25 -7.71 -1.71 19.01
N GLN A 26 -8.68 -1.30 18.20
CA GLN A 26 -9.67 -2.18 17.57
C GLN A 26 -9.34 -2.46 16.09
N GLY A 27 -8.12 -2.12 15.66
CA GLY A 27 -7.60 -2.45 14.33
C GLY A 27 -8.16 -1.58 13.20
N ALA A 28 -8.74 -0.42 13.50
CA ALA A 28 -9.14 0.53 12.47
C ALA A 28 -7.91 1.16 11.81
N ARG A 29 -7.87 1.18 10.48
CA ARG A 29 -6.79 1.88 9.76
C ARG A 29 -7.07 3.38 9.78
N MET A 30 -6.16 4.10 10.41
CA MET A 30 -6.17 5.55 10.39
C MET A 30 -4.79 6.04 10.00
N PRO A 31 -4.65 6.95 9.03
CA PRO A 31 -3.37 7.62 8.82
C PRO A 31 -3.04 8.40 10.10
N PHE A 32 -1.89 8.21 10.72
CA PHE A 32 -1.44 9.06 11.83
C PHE A 32 0.09 9.14 11.85
N SER A 33 0.64 10.16 12.49
CA SER A 33 2.09 10.30 12.64
C SER A 33 2.45 10.85 14.02
N CYS A 34 2.26 12.15 14.27
CA CYS A 34 2.79 12.78 15.49
C CYS A 34 2.11 12.38 16.81
N ARG A 35 0.85 11.92 16.76
CA ARG A 35 -0.06 11.70 17.92
C ARG A 35 -0.20 12.90 18.88
N LYS A 36 0.12 14.11 18.42
CA LYS A 36 0.16 15.34 19.22
C LYS A 36 -0.72 16.46 18.65
N GLY A 37 -1.49 16.18 17.60
CA GLY A 37 -2.44 17.13 17.00
C GLY A 37 -1.81 18.19 16.11
N SER A 38 -0.62 17.94 15.54
CA SER A 38 0.15 18.96 14.81
C SER A 38 0.52 18.59 13.37
N CYS A 39 0.66 17.29 13.04
CA CYS A 39 0.95 16.86 11.66
C CYS A 39 -0.29 16.78 10.75
N HIS A 40 -1.48 16.82 11.35
CA HIS A 40 -2.78 16.71 10.69
C HIS A 40 -3.01 15.44 9.84
N THR A 41 -2.09 14.49 9.83
CA THR A 41 -2.22 13.21 9.11
C THR A 41 -3.50 12.44 9.49
N CYS A 42 -3.92 12.52 10.77
CA CYS A 42 -5.10 11.80 11.29
C CYS A 42 -6.43 12.49 11.09
N ILE A 43 -6.47 13.63 10.41
CA ILE A 43 -7.68 14.42 10.26
C ILE A 43 -8.85 13.62 9.71
N LEU A 44 -10.01 13.75 10.38
CA LEU A 44 -11.30 13.18 9.99
C LEU A 44 -12.38 14.27 10.01
N LYS A 45 -13.46 14.03 9.29
CA LYS A 45 -14.69 14.79 9.41
C LYS A 45 -15.61 14.14 10.44
N CYS A 46 -16.24 14.94 11.28
CA CYS A 46 -17.22 14.51 12.27
C CYS A 46 -18.60 14.91 11.78
N ASP A 47 -19.33 13.98 11.18
CA ASP A 47 -20.67 14.22 10.64
C ASP A 47 -21.75 14.27 11.74
N ALA A 48 -21.53 13.57 12.86
CA ALA A 48 -22.38 13.64 14.03
C ALA A 48 -21.60 13.36 15.32
N GLY A 49 -22.11 13.89 16.43
CA GLY A 49 -21.52 13.72 17.75
C GLY A 49 -20.63 14.88 18.19
N GLU A 50 -20.17 14.82 19.43
CA GLU A 50 -19.37 15.85 20.07
C GLU A 50 -18.03 15.28 20.51
N VAL A 51 -16.95 16.02 20.21
CA VAL A 51 -15.61 15.70 20.69
C VAL A 51 -15.08 16.84 21.55
N ALA A 52 -14.21 16.51 22.50
CA ALA A 52 -13.36 17.48 23.15
C ALA A 52 -11.90 17.18 22.83
N HIS A 53 -11.17 18.17 22.33
CA HIS A 53 -9.74 18.04 22.10
C HIS A 53 -8.96 18.35 23.38
N SER A 54 -7.94 17.54 23.68
CA SER A 54 -7.02 17.75 24.80
C SER A 54 -6.09 18.95 24.62
N ARG A 55 -6.09 19.56 23.42
CA ARG A 55 -5.42 20.82 23.08
C ARG A 55 -6.24 21.59 22.05
N ALA A 56 -5.95 22.87 21.90
CA ALA A 56 -6.47 23.65 20.77
C ALA A 56 -5.98 23.10 19.43
N ILE A 57 -6.88 23.02 18.46
CA ILE A 57 -6.61 22.74 17.05
C ILE A 57 -6.99 23.95 16.20
N ASP A 58 -6.60 23.97 14.92
CA ASP A 58 -6.91 25.07 13.99
C ASP A 58 -8.44 25.38 14.01
N PRO A 59 -8.87 26.60 14.36
CA PRO A 59 -10.28 26.97 14.40
C PRO A 59 -11.02 26.75 13.08
N GLU A 60 -10.32 26.84 11.94
CA GLU A 60 -10.90 26.59 10.62
C GLU A 60 -11.30 25.12 10.47
N LEU A 61 -10.48 24.19 10.98
CA LEU A 61 -10.82 22.76 11.02
C LEU A 61 -12.08 22.52 11.86
N VAL A 62 -12.18 23.14 13.03
CA VAL A 62 -13.36 23.01 13.90
C VAL A 62 -14.61 23.55 13.20
N HIS A 63 -14.51 24.70 12.53
CA HIS A 63 -15.61 25.31 11.80
C HIS A 63 -16.14 24.42 10.66
N GLU A 64 -15.25 23.67 10.01
CA GLU A 64 -15.61 22.72 8.96
C GLU A 64 -15.99 21.32 9.45
N HIS A 65 -16.19 21.16 10.76
CA HIS A 65 -16.48 19.88 11.42
C HIS A 65 -15.35 18.83 11.29
N HIS A 66 -14.11 19.27 11.12
CA HIS A 66 -12.93 18.40 11.16
C HIS A 66 -12.42 18.22 12.59
N ILE A 67 -11.91 17.03 12.88
CA ILE A 67 -11.31 16.66 14.16
C ILE A 67 -9.92 16.07 13.95
N LEU A 68 -9.08 16.14 14.99
CA LEU A 68 -7.81 15.39 15.06
C LEU A 68 -7.97 14.25 16.08
N PRO A 69 -8.29 13.01 15.63
CA PRO A 69 -8.50 11.84 16.49
C PRO A 69 -7.41 11.60 17.54
N CYS A 70 -6.16 11.95 17.23
CA CYS A 70 -5.03 11.75 18.16
C CYS A 70 -5.08 12.61 19.42
N VAL A 71 -5.89 13.67 19.42
CA VAL A 71 -6.09 14.55 20.59
C VAL A 71 -7.58 14.73 20.91
N ALA A 72 -8.48 14.13 20.13
CA ALA A 72 -9.93 14.18 20.36
C ALA A 72 -10.36 13.08 21.33
N HIS A 73 -11.27 13.41 22.24
CA HIS A 73 -11.98 12.48 23.13
C HIS A 73 -13.48 12.57 22.85
N ALA A 74 -14.14 11.42 22.69
CA ALA A 74 -15.58 11.37 22.45
C ALA A 74 -16.36 11.87 23.69
N ARG A 75 -17.33 12.77 23.47
CA ARG A 75 -18.30 13.23 24.49
C ARG A 75 -19.68 12.62 24.30
N SER A 76 -19.97 12.20 23.08
CA SER A 76 -21.17 11.43 22.70
C SER A 76 -20.78 10.40 21.64
N ASP A 77 -21.75 9.62 21.17
CA ASP A 77 -21.55 8.74 20.02
C ASP A 77 -21.16 9.57 18.79
N LEU A 78 -20.14 9.10 18.07
CA LEU A 78 -19.54 9.82 16.93
C LEU A 78 -19.89 9.12 15.62
N ALA A 79 -20.16 9.90 14.58
CA ALA A 79 -20.10 9.46 13.19
C ALA A 79 -18.95 10.20 12.49
N LEU A 80 -17.93 9.46 12.08
CA LEU A 80 -16.71 9.97 11.49
C LEU A 80 -16.55 9.47 10.05
N ASP A 81 -16.11 10.35 9.17
CA ASP A 81 -15.80 10.04 7.78
C ASP A 81 -14.47 10.68 7.34
N LEU A 82 -13.96 10.28 6.17
CA LEU A 82 -12.80 10.90 5.57
C LEU A 82 -13.12 12.35 5.17
N PRO A 83 -12.16 13.27 5.37
CA PRO A 83 -12.34 14.67 5.03
C PRO A 83 -12.35 14.87 3.52
N ASP A 84 -13.07 15.90 3.07
CA ASP A 84 -12.99 16.36 1.68
C ASP A 84 -11.58 16.91 1.43
N PRO A 85 -10.78 16.31 0.51
CA PRO A 85 -9.43 16.77 0.25
C PRO A 85 -9.33 18.23 -0.18
N SER A 86 -10.37 18.78 -0.83
CA SER A 86 -10.39 20.18 -1.26
C SER A 86 -10.36 21.15 -0.08
N ARG A 87 -10.95 20.76 1.06
CA ARG A 87 -10.99 21.53 2.30
C ARG A 87 -9.71 21.43 3.13
N LEU A 88 -8.88 20.42 2.84
CA LEU A 88 -7.57 20.24 3.46
C LEU A 88 -6.43 20.83 2.64
N SER A 89 -6.74 21.44 1.51
CA SER A 89 -5.75 21.95 0.59
C SER A 89 -5.07 23.19 1.16
N ILE A 90 -3.74 23.20 1.15
CA ILE A 90 -2.89 24.26 1.67
C ILE A 90 -2.15 24.88 0.50
N ALA A 91 -2.22 26.20 0.35
CA ALA A 91 -1.39 26.90 -0.62
C ALA A 91 0.09 26.74 -0.27
N ALA A 92 0.93 26.53 -1.27
CA ALA A 92 2.38 26.43 -1.12
C ALA A 92 3.10 27.08 -2.30
N GLU A 93 4.36 27.45 -2.09
CA GLU A 93 5.21 28.10 -3.09
C GLU A 93 6.44 27.25 -3.41
N ILE A 94 6.82 27.20 -4.69
CA ILE A 94 8.11 26.63 -5.10
C ILE A 94 9.20 27.66 -4.81
N VAL A 95 10.00 27.43 -3.78
CA VAL A 95 11.02 28.39 -3.32
C VAL A 95 12.42 28.09 -3.82
N SER A 96 12.69 26.86 -4.27
CA SER A 96 13.97 26.52 -4.90
C SER A 96 13.85 25.36 -5.88
N ARG A 97 14.76 25.30 -6.85
CA ARG A 97 14.93 24.19 -7.78
C ARG A 97 16.41 23.96 -8.08
N ARG A 98 16.89 22.74 -7.88
CA ARG A 98 18.27 22.32 -8.19
C ARG A 98 18.26 21.05 -9.04
N ASP A 99 19.09 21.01 -10.08
CA ASP A 99 19.36 19.77 -10.82
C ASP A 99 20.36 18.93 -10.02
N LEU A 100 19.99 17.69 -9.67
CA LEU A 100 20.86 16.75 -8.96
C LEU A 100 21.58 15.77 -9.90
N GLY A 101 21.34 15.87 -11.21
CA GLY A 101 21.81 14.88 -12.19
C GLY A 101 20.88 13.65 -12.29
N GLY A 102 21.13 12.79 -13.29
CA GLY A 102 20.31 11.60 -13.52
C GLY A 102 18.85 11.89 -13.91
N GLY A 103 18.53 13.14 -14.26
CA GLY A 103 17.17 13.60 -14.49
C GLY A 103 16.36 13.80 -13.20
N VAL A 104 17.00 13.90 -12.03
CA VAL A 104 16.33 14.17 -10.76
C VAL A 104 16.53 15.63 -10.36
N PHE A 105 15.45 16.28 -9.94
CA PHE A 105 15.45 17.67 -9.45
C PHE A 105 15.08 17.70 -7.98
N GLU A 106 15.83 18.48 -7.20
CA GLU A 106 15.44 18.87 -5.86
C GLU A 106 14.55 20.10 -5.94
N LEU A 107 13.39 20.07 -5.29
CA LEU A 107 12.50 21.23 -5.16
C LEU A 107 12.27 21.55 -3.69
N GLY A 108 12.44 22.82 -3.33
CA GLY A 108 11.97 23.37 -2.06
C GLY A 108 10.55 23.87 -2.19
N ILE A 109 9.68 23.46 -1.28
CA ILE A 109 8.26 23.81 -1.20
C ILE A 109 8.01 24.47 0.16
N ALA A 110 7.44 25.67 0.13
CA ALA A 110 7.07 26.42 1.33
C ALA A 110 5.54 26.42 1.49
N PRO A 111 4.98 25.63 2.43
CA PRO A 111 3.56 25.71 2.73
C PRO A 111 3.23 27.04 3.43
N MET A 112 2.06 27.61 3.14
CA MET A 112 1.56 28.84 3.77
C MET A 112 1.03 28.61 5.20
N LYS A 113 0.99 27.35 5.65
CA LYS A 113 0.73 26.95 7.04
C LYS A 113 1.91 26.12 7.54
N GLU A 114 2.28 26.30 8.81
CA GLU A 114 3.26 25.41 9.45
C GLU A 114 2.67 24.00 9.58
N LEU A 115 3.47 22.99 9.23
CA LEU A 115 3.05 21.60 9.19
C LEU A 115 4.14 20.72 9.80
N ASP A 116 3.76 19.93 10.80
CA ASP A 116 4.64 18.87 11.29
C ASP A 116 4.64 17.70 10.31
N TYR A 117 5.82 17.11 10.10
CA TYR A 117 6.01 15.95 9.24
C TYR A 117 7.14 15.06 9.77
N GLN A 118 7.32 13.92 9.13
CA GLN A 118 8.47 13.03 9.34
C GLN A 118 9.11 12.75 7.97
N ALA A 119 10.44 12.61 7.93
CA ALA A 119 11.14 12.20 6.72
C ALA A 119 10.63 10.83 6.26
N GLY A 120 10.37 10.70 4.95
CA GLY A 120 9.75 9.52 4.35
C GLY A 120 8.23 9.62 4.14
N GLN A 121 7.53 10.52 4.85
CA GLN A 121 6.16 10.86 4.49
C GLN A 121 6.10 11.53 3.11
N HIS A 122 4.95 11.48 2.44
CA HIS A 122 4.72 12.16 1.18
C HIS A 122 3.66 13.25 1.30
N ALA A 123 3.80 14.29 0.47
CA ALA A 123 2.79 15.31 0.27
C ALA A 123 2.20 15.18 -1.13
N GLN A 124 0.88 15.31 -1.26
CA GLN A 124 0.25 15.43 -2.57
C GLN A 124 0.38 16.88 -3.04
N LEU A 125 1.13 17.11 -4.12
CA LEU A 125 1.23 18.41 -4.77
C LEU A 125 0.22 18.48 -5.91
N THR A 126 -0.52 19.58 -6.00
CA THR A 126 -1.60 19.79 -6.95
C THR A 126 -1.36 21.08 -7.74
N ARG A 127 -1.27 20.94 -9.06
CA ARG A 127 -1.18 22.06 -10.00
C ARG A 127 -2.53 22.75 -10.15
N GLU A 128 -2.53 23.98 -10.64
CA GLU A 128 -3.73 24.83 -10.84
C GLU A 128 -4.85 24.14 -11.65
N ASP A 129 -4.51 23.29 -12.62
CA ASP A 129 -5.49 22.56 -13.43
C ASP A 129 -6.06 21.30 -12.74
N GLY A 130 -5.75 21.10 -11.46
CA GLY A 130 -6.19 19.95 -10.67
C GLY A 130 -5.31 18.70 -10.82
N LEU A 131 -4.26 18.73 -11.64
CA LEU A 131 -3.32 17.61 -11.74
C LEU A 131 -2.57 17.44 -10.41
N ALA A 132 -2.82 16.33 -9.71
CA ALA A 132 -2.23 16.05 -8.41
C ALA A 132 -1.34 14.80 -8.42
N ARG A 133 -0.17 14.86 -7.77
CA ARG A 133 0.72 13.70 -7.60
C ARG A 133 1.38 13.69 -6.22
N PRO A 134 1.56 12.51 -5.60
CA PRO A 134 2.32 12.39 -4.37
C PRO A 134 3.83 12.55 -4.63
N TYR A 135 4.52 13.20 -3.70
CA TYR A 135 5.98 13.31 -3.66
C TYR A 135 6.50 13.10 -2.24
N SER A 136 7.40 12.15 -2.06
CA SER A 136 8.01 11.84 -0.76
C SER A 136 8.94 12.98 -0.32
N LEU A 137 8.81 13.38 0.94
CA LEU A 137 9.58 14.41 1.60
C LEU A 137 10.97 13.87 1.95
N THR A 138 12.00 14.56 1.48
CA THR A 138 13.41 14.22 1.68
C THR A 138 14.07 15.11 2.73
N SER A 139 13.42 16.21 3.10
CA SER A 139 13.86 17.13 4.15
C SER A 139 13.68 16.53 5.55
N LEU A 140 14.46 17.05 6.50
CA LEU A 140 14.47 16.68 7.90
C LEU A 140 13.68 17.71 8.74
N PRO A 141 12.63 17.26 9.46
CA PRO A 141 11.88 18.14 10.35
C PRO A 141 12.78 18.81 11.39
N GLY A 142 12.66 20.13 11.53
CA GLY A 142 13.43 20.93 12.50
C GLY A 142 14.88 21.24 12.10
N CYS A 143 15.40 20.63 11.03
CA CYS A 143 16.72 20.95 10.48
C CYS A 143 16.60 21.77 9.19
N ASP A 144 15.67 21.40 8.32
CA ASP A 144 15.45 22.07 7.05
C ASP A 144 14.33 23.11 7.16
N TYR A 145 14.54 24.26 6.53
CA TYR A 145 13.59 25.37 6.57
C TYR A 145 12.36 25.15 5.67
N PHE A 146 12.53 24.41 4.58
CA PHE A 146 11.49 24.13 3.59
C PHE A 146 11.28 22.64 3.43
N PHE A 147 10.11 22.26 2.92
CA PHE A 147 9.86 20.89 2.51
C PHE A 147 10.65 20.62 1.25
N THR A 148 11.43 19.55 1.22
CA THR A 148 12.21 19.18 0.04
C THR A 148 11.65 17.90 -0.56
N VAL A 149 11.52 17.87 -1.89
CA VAL A 149 11.13 16.68 -2.65
C VAL A 149 12.11 16.44 -3.79
N HIS A 150 12.36 15.17 -4.11
CA HIS A 150 13.17 14.78 -5.27
C HIS A 150 12.27 14.28 -6.40
N VAL A 151 12.26 14.99 -7.52
CA VAL A 151 11.37 14.75 -8.66
C VAL A 151 12.17 14.16 -9.82
N GLN A 152 11.88 12.91 -10.17
CA GLN A 152 12.37 12.33 -11.41
C GLN A 152 11.64 12.96 -12.61
N LEU A 153 12.40 13.50 -13.56
CA LEU A 153 11.88 13.96 -14.84
C LEU A 153 11.48 12.76 -15.69
N TYR A 154 10.17 12.60 -15.90
CA TYR A 154 9.62 11.73 -16.94
C TYR A 154 9.32 12.59 -18.18
N PRO A 155 9.87 12.24 -19.38
CA PRO A 155 9.68 13.04 -20.60
C PRO A 155 8.21 13.32 -20.94
N ASP A 156 7.35 12.31 -20.78
CA ASP A 156 5.91 12.39 -21.06
C ASP A 156 5.09 12.70 -19.79
N GLY A 157 5.73 12.92 -18.65
CA GLY A 157 5.07 13.17 -17.37
C GLY A 157 4.63 14.63 -17.24
N ALA A 158 3.33 14.89 -17.29
CA ALA A 158 2.77 16.25 -17.20
C ALA A 158 3.19 17.00 -15.92
N MET A 159 3.10 16.37 -14.74
CA MET A 159 3.50 16.99 -13.47
C MET A 159 5.02 17.08 -13.33
N SER A 160 5.75 16.01 -13.64
CA SER A 160 7.23 16.00 -13.50
C SER A 160 7.90 16.99 -14.44
N ARG A 161 7.44 17.09 -15.69
CA ARG A 161 7.97 18.07 -16.64
C ARG A 161 7.69 19.49 -16.15
N TRP A 162 6.47 19.75 -15.70
CA TRP A 162 6.11 21.06 -15.18
C TRP A 162 7.01 21.45 -14.00
N LEU A 163 7.11 20.61 -12.98
CA LEU A 163 7.97 20.83 -11.82
C LEU A 163 9.46 21.03 -12.19
N CYS A 164 10.01 20.17 -13.03
CA CYS A 164 11.44 20.17 -13.35
C CYS A 164 11.86 21.22 -14.40
N ARG A 165 10.94 21.67 -15.28
CA ARG A 165 11.28 22.49 -16.45
C ARG A 165 10.45 23.77 -16.56
N ASP A 166 9.13 23.66 -16.43
CA ASP A 166 8.23 24.75 -16.83
C ASP A 166 7.89 25.71 -15.68
N ALA A 167 7.74 25.18 -14.46
CA ALA A 167 7.43 25.97 -13.28
C ALA A 167 8.57 26.91 -12.91
N THR A 168 8.24 28.08 -12.38
CA THR A 168 9.23 29.06 -11.90
C THR A 168 9.29 29.07 -10.38
N VAL A 169 10.47 29.38 -9.82
CA VAL A 169 10.56 29.74 -8.40
C VAL A 169 9.67 30.96 -8.15
N GLY A 170 8.92 30.96 -7.05
CA GLY A 170 7.86 31.92 -6.76
C GLY A 170 6.47 31.50 -7.22
N GLN A 171 6.34 30.42 -8.00
CA GLN A 171 5.04 29.94 -8.45
C GLN A 171 4.32 29.19 -7.34
N THR A 172 3.03 29.48 -7.20
CA THR A 172 2.15 28.81 -6.22
C THR A 172 1.57 27.51 -6.77
N LEU A 173 1.41 26.54 -5.88
CA LEU A 173 0.65 25.31 -6.07
C LEU A 173 -0.17 25.04 -4.80
N SER A 174 -1.01 24.02 -4.80
CA SER A 174 -1.65 23.56 -3.57
C SER A 174 -1.14 22.20 -3.13
N MET A 175 -1.22 21.90 -1.85
CA MET A 175 -0.76 20.64 -1.29
C MET A 175 -1.67 20.13 -0.17
N LEU A 176 -1.75 18.81 -0.04
CA LEU A 176 -2.34 18.19 1.15
C LEU A 176 -1.27 18.05 2.25
N PRO A 177 -1.65 18.06 3.54
CA PRO A 177 -0.75 17.76 4.64
C PRO A 177 0.01 16.45 4.42
N PRO A 178 1.26 16.33 4.90
CA PRO A 178 2.05 15.11 4.78
C PRO A 178 1.35 13.87 5.35
N ARG A 179 1.42 12.77 4.61
CA ARG A 179 0.82 11.46 4.92
C ARG A 179 1.81 10.33 4.62
N GLY A 180 1.46 9.12 5.03
CA GLY A 180 2.24 7.92 4.77
C GLY A 180 2.90 7.36 6.02
N ASP A 181 2.95 6.03 6.07
CA ASP A 181 3.43 5.26 7.22
C ASP A 181 4.91 4.82 7.05
N CYS A 182 5.50 5.06 5.87
CA CYS A 182 6.91 4.76 5.58
C CYS A 182 7.83 5.86 6.10
N HIS A 183 7.99 5.98 7.42
CA HIS A 183 8.84 6.98 8.05
C HIS A 183 9.56 6.42 9.30
N TYR A 184 10.67 7.06 9.67
CA TYR A 184 11.33 6.72 10.94
C TYR A 184 10.55 7.28 12.12
N SER A 185 10.15 6.43 13.07
CA SER A 185 9.53 6.87 14.32
C SER A 185 10.40 6.52 15.52
N SER A 186 10.26 7.27 16.62
CA SER A 186 10.97 7.01 17.86
C SER A 186 10.67 5.64 18.49
N ALA A 187 9.55 5.00 18.12
CA ALA A 187 9.25 3.63 18.51
C ALA A 187 10.27 2.62 17.94
N LEU A 188 10.94 2.97 16.84
CA LEU A 188 11.96 2.15 16.18
C LEU A 188 13.37 2.44 16.71
N ALA A 189 13.52 3.29 17.73
CA ALA A 189 14.83 3.68 18.27
C ALA A 189 15.66 2.51 18.76
N SER A 190 15.00 1.47 19.28
CA SER A 190 15.63 0.25 19.81
C SER A 190 15.87 -0.85 18.77
N SER A 191 15.42 -0.66 17.52
CA SER A 191 15.60 -1.67 16.48
C SER A 191 17.10 -1.89 16.21
N PRO A 192 17.58 -3.14 16.18
CA PRO A 192 19.02 -3.41 16.01
C PRO A 192 19.50 -3.11 14.59
N ARG A 193 18.59 -3.07 13.62
CA ARG A 193 18.90 -2.87 12.21
C ARG A 193 17.76 -2.20 11.45
N LEU A 194 18.10 -1.23 10.62
CA LEU A 194 17.25 -0.66 9.56
C LEU A 194 17.83 -1.06 8.20
N LEU A 195 17.03 -1.76 7.39
CA LEU A 195 17.39 -2.16 6.03
C LEU A 195 16.58 -1.34 5.01
N LEU A 196 17.24 -0.49 4.25
CA LEU A 196 16.62 0.45 3.33
C LEU A 196 16.94 0.06 1.88
N LEU A 197 15.91 -0.16 1.05
CA LEU A 197 16.08 -0.49 -0.38
C LEU A 197 15.37 0.55 -1.24
N ALA A 198 16.14 1.27 -2.05
CA ALA A 198 15.65 2.34 -2.89
C ALA A 198 15.99 2.17 -4.37
N THR A 199 15.07 2.54 -5.26
CA THR A 199 15.33 2.77 -6.69
C THR A 199 14.81 4.13 -7.15
N GLY A 200 15.50 4.75 -8.11
CA GLY A 200 15.11 6.06 -8.64
C GLY A 200 15.07 7.15 -7.55
N SER A 201 14.10 8.07 -7.65
CA SER A 201 13.94 9.15 -6.65
C SER A 201 13.61 8.65 -5.25
N GLY A 202 13.20 7.38 -5.06
CA GLY A 202 13.00 6.77 -3.74
C GLY A 202 14.26 6.77 -2.88
N ALA A 203 15.45 6.91 -3.48
CA ALA A 203 16.70 7.08 -2.76
C ALA A 203 16.72 8.34 -1.89
N GLY A 204 16.01 9.40 -2.30
CA GLY A 204 15.89 10.64 -1.53
C GLY A 204 15.07 10.45 -0.26
N ALA A 205 13.91 9.79 -0.39
CA ALA A 205 13.04 9.48 0.74
C ALA A 205 13.77 8.63 1.78
N LEU A 206 14.43 7.54 1.34
CA LEU A 206 15.16 6.65 2.25
C LEU A 206 16.43 7.29 2.82
N ALA A 207 17.09 8.19 2.08
CA ALA A 207 18.18 8.99 2.63
C ALA A 207 17.68 9.94 3.73
N GLY A 208 16.48 10.51 3.59
CA GLY A 208 15.82 11.30 4.63
C GLY A 208 15.52 10.47 5.88
N ILE A 209 14.94 9.28 5.71
CA ILE A 209 14.69 8.33 6.83
C ILE A 209 15.98 7.98 7.55
N ALA A 210 17.06 7.63 6.81
CA ALA A 210 18.35 7.30 7.40
C ALA A 210 18.95 8.48 8.18
N GLN A 211 18.92 9.68 7.61
CA GLN A 211 19.41 10.88 8.28
C GLN A 211 18.58 11.23 9.52
N GLN A 212 17.25 11.07 9.47
CA GLN A 212 16.39 11.29 10.61
C GLN A 212 16.70 10.28 11.74
N ALA A 213 16.91 9.01 11.41
CA ALA A 213 17.33 8.00 12.38
C ALA A 213 18.68 8.34 13.03
N LEU A 214 19.67 8.76 12.23
CA LEU A 214 20.97 9.19 12.73
C LEU A 214 20.87 10.42 13.63
N ALA A 215 20.09 11.42 13.24
CA ALA A 215 19.85 12.63 14.03
C ALA A 215 19.13 12.34 15.36
N ALA A 216 18.24 11.33 15.37
CA ALA A 216 17.56 10.85 16.56
C ALA A 216 18.45 9.96 17.47
N GLY A 217 19.72 9.73 17.10
CA GLY A 217 20.65 8.93 17.89
C GLY A 217 20.43 7.42 17.78
N HIS A 218 19.84 6.94 16.68
CA HIS A 218 19.68 5.51 16.46
C HIS A 218 21.04 4.79 16.49
N ALA A 219 21.16 3.80 17.39
CA ALA A 219 22.42 3.08 17.61
C ALA A 219 22.55 1.81 16.75
N GLY A 220 21.43 1.29 16.23
CA GLY A 220 21.40 0.12 15.36
C GLY A 220 22.09 0.36 14.01
N GLU A 221 22.36 -0.72 13.29
CA GLU A 221 22.96 -0.64 11.95
C GLU A 221 21.93 -0.14 10.93
N ILE A 222 22.33 0.79 10.08
CA ILE A 222 21.50 1.33 9.00
C ILE A 222 22.19 0.99 7.68
N VAL A 223 21.55 0.17 6.83
CA VAL A 223 22.11 -0.20 5.52
C VAL A 223 21.18 0.28 4.42
N LEU A 224 21.67 1.16 3.55
CA LEU A 224 20.93 1.68 2.40
C LEU A 224 21.47 1.11 1.08
N TYR A 225 20.64 0.32 0.41
CA TYR A 225 20.86 -0.19 -0.94
C TYR A 225 20.20 0.75 -1.96
N HIS A 226 21.00 1.32 -2.86
CA HIS A 226 20.52 2.22 -3.93
C HIS A 226 20.73 1.56 -5.29
N GLY A 227 19.62 1.25 -5.96
CA GLY A 227 19.61 0.58 -7.25
C GLY A 227 19.30 1.52 -8.40
N ALA A 228 20.12 1.46 -9.45
CA ALA A 228 19.88 2.12 -10.72
C ALA A 228 20.15 1.18 -11.92
N ARG A 229 19.78 1.63 -13.12
CA ARG A 229 20.15 0.93 -14.37
C ARG A 229 21.60 1.22 -14.71
N GLU A 230 21.96 2.50 -14.67
CA GLU A 230 23.23 3.10 -15.07
C GLU A 230 23.70 4.08 -13.98
N ARG A 231 24.99 4.45 -13.99
CA ARG A 231 25.66 5.27 -12.97
C ARG A 231 24.99 6.63 -12.78
N ALA A 232 24.46 7.21 -13.85
CA ALA A 232 23.72 8.47 -13.80
C ALA A 232 22.48 8.40 -12.89
N GLY A 233 21.86 7.23 -12.74
CA GLY A 233 20.72 7.05 -11.83
C GLY A 233 21.11 7.01 -10.35
N LEU A 234 22.39 6.85 -10.02
CA LEU A 234 22.89 6.95 -8.65
C LEU A 234 23.15 8.41 -8.27
N TYR A 235 22.12 9.26 -8.37
CA TYR A 235 22.24 10.72 -8.24
C TYR A 235 22.66 11.19 -6.83
N LEU A 236 22.46 10.36 -5.79
CA LEU A 236 22.91 10.62 -4.41
C LEU A 236 24.20 9.89 -4.03
N HIS A 237 24.94 9.31 -4.98
CA HIS A 237 26.07 8.43 -4.68
C HIS A 237 27.09 9.08 -3.75
N ASP A 238 27.57 10.27 -4.10
CA ASP A 238 28.63 10.96 -3.36
C ASP A 238 28.13 11.43 -1.99
N THR A 239 26.88 11.93 -1.93
CA THR A 239 26.22 12.33 -0.68
C THR A 239 26.12 11.16 0.29
N LEU A 240 25.71 9.98 -0.18
CA LEU A 240 25.54 8.79 0.65
C LEU A 240 26.89 8.16 1.06
N LEU A 241 27.91 8.24 0.22
CA LEU A 241 29.29 7.89 0.59
C LEU A 241 29.81 8.81 1.70
N ALA A 242 29.58 10.12 1.58
CA ALA A 242 29.98 11.08 2.61
C ALA A 242 29.23 10.84 3.93
N LEU A 243 27.96 10.44 3.88
CA LEU A 243 27.18 10.06 5.07
C LEU A 243 27.77 8.81 5.73
N ALA A 244 28.14 7.79 4.95
CA ALA A 244 28.77 6.56 5.45
C ALA A 244 30.16 6.82 6.05
N ALA A 245 30.93 7.76 5.51
CA ALA A 245 32.20 8.15 6.09
C ALA A 245 32.06 8.84 7.46
N ARG A 246 30.91 9.49 7.73
CA ARG A 246 30.65 10.25 8.96
C ARG A 246 30.04 9.41 10.08
N HIS A 247 29.34 8.32 9.76
CA HIS A 247 28.59 7.53 10.72
C HIS A 247 28.96 6.05 10.64
N ALA A 248 29.61 5.54 11.70
CA ALA A 248 30.09 4.17 11.75
C ALA A 248 28.98 3.11 11.67
N ASN A 249 27.75 3.45 12.05
CA ASN A 249 26.58 2.59 11.95
C ASN A 249 25.77 2.77 10.66
N PHE A 250 26.21 3.60 9.71
CA PHE A 250 25.56 3.75 8.41
C PHE A 250 26.42 3.16 7.29
N ARG A 251 25.82 2.26 6.50
CA ARG A 251 26.46 1.61 5.35
C ARG A 251 25.67 1.90 4.08
N TYR A 252 26.37 2.34 3.04
CA TYR A 252 25.80 2.58 1.72
C TYR A 252 26.25 1.49 0.73
N VAL A 253 25.32 0.96 -0.06
CA VAL A 253 25.58 -0.03 -1.11
C VAL A 253 24.93 0.40 -2.42
N ALA A 254 25.74 0.80 -3.40
CA ALA A 254 25.28 1.10 -4.75
C ALA A 254 25.20 -0.17 -5.62
N CYS A 255 24.13 -0.30 -6.42
CA CYS A 255 23.98 -1.41 -7.37
C CYS A 255 23.51 -0.91 -8.74
N LEU A 256 24.13 -1.42 -9.81
CA LEU A 256 23.82 -1.12 -11.20
C LEU A 256 23.36 -2.37 -11.93
N SER A 257 22.19 -2.33 -12.56
CA SER A 257 21.59 -3.51 -13.21
C SER A 257 21.91 -3.66 -14.70
N ARG A 258 22.43 -2.62 -15.35
CA ARG A 258 22.76 -2.61 -16.79
C ARG A 258 24.14 -2.06 -17.12
N GLU A 259 24.91 -1.65 -16.12
CA GLU A 259 26.24 -1.07 -16.28
C GLU A 259 27.19 -1.69 -15.25
N ALA A 260 28.42 -1.98 -15.68
CA ALA A 260 29.49 -2.38 -14.77
C ALA A 260 30.27 -1.15 -14.33
N SER A 261 30.51 -1.01 -13.02
CA SER A 261 31.30 0.07 -12.45
C SER A 261 32.09 -0.46 -11.24
N PRO A 262 33.33 0.01 -11.01
CA PRO A 262 34.06 -0.32 -9.78
C PRO A 262 33.39 0.29 -8.53
N GLU A 263 32.55 1.31 -8.70
CA GLU A 263 31.87 2.03 -7.60
C GLU A 263 30.55 1.35 -7.16
N ALA A 264 30.08 0.33 -7.89
CA ALA A 264 28.78 -0.28 -7.64
C ALA A 264 28.77 -1.79 -7.92
N ARG A 265 27.93 -2.52 -7.18
CA ARG A 265 27.73 -3.95 -7.43
C ARG A 265 26.90 -4.16 -8.71
N ALA A 266 27.35 -5.05 -9.59
CA ALA A 266 26.61 -5.40 -10.80
C ALA A 266 25.42 -6.33 -10.48
N GLY A 267 24.19 -5.82 -10.56
CA GLY A 267 22.96 -6.58 -10.35
C GLY A 267 21.82 -5.75 -9.74
N ARG A 268 20.72 -6.43 -9.41
CA ARG A 268 19.57 -5.83 -8.71
C ARG A 268 19.84 -5.75 -7.21
N ILE A 269 19.37 -4.68 -6.57
CA ILE A 269 19.53 -4.47 -5.12
C ILE A 269 18.91 -5.58 -4.28
N THR A 270 17.78 -6.14 -4.72
CA THR A 270 17.05 -7.19 -4.01
C THR A 270 17.95 -8.40 -3.79
N ARG A 271 18.67 -8.86 -4.82
CA ARG A 271 19.66 -9.94 -4.67
C ARG A 271 20.64 -9.65 -3.53
N PHE A 272 21.36 -8.53 -3.59
CA PHE A 272 22.42 -8.25 -2.63
C PHE A 272 21.91 -7.96 -1.22
N ALA A 273 20.77 -7.28 -1.09
CA ALA A 273 20.19 -6.97 0.20
C ALA A 273 19.82 -8.24 0.98
N PHE A 274 19.26 -9.25 0.31
CA PHE A 274 18.85 -10.49 0.98
C PHE A 274 19.96 -11.56 1.02
N ASP A 275 20.92 -11.54 0.09
CA ASP A 275 22.14 -12.38 0.18
C ASP A 275 23.01 -11.93 1.37
N ASP A 276 23.16 -10.61 1.58
CA ASP A 276 23.94 -10.05 2.69
C ASP A 276 23.21 -10.16 4.05
N ASN A 277 21.87 -10.33 4.03
CA ASN A 277 21.04 -10.34 5.24
C ASN A 277 20.05 -11.52 5.23
N PRO A 278 20.51 -12.74 5.53
CA PRO A 278 19.68 -13.95 5.44
C PRO A 278 18.64 -14.08 6.55
N ASP A 279 18.81 -13.36 7.67
CA ASP A 279 17.83 -13.28 8.78
C ASP A 279 17.45 -11.82 9.03
N LEU A 280 16.16 -11.54 8.84
CA LEU A 280 15.54 -10.23 9.01
C LEU A 280 14.45 -10.23 10.09
N SER A 281 14.38 -11.26 10.92
CA SER A 281 13.38 -11.38 11.99
C SER A 281 13.39 -10.22 12.98
N ALA A 282 14.54 -9.58 13.18
CA ALA A 282 14.73 -8.46 14.08
C ALA A 282 14.87 -7.09 13.37
N ALA A 283 14.87 -7.04 12.03
CA ALA A 283 15.12 -5.81 11.27
C ALA A 283 13.83 -5.02 11.00
N GLU A 284 13.96 -3.69 10.90
CA GLU A 284 12.95 -2.83 10.27
C GLU A 284 13.34 -2.60 8.81
N ILE A 285 12.40 -2.75 7.89
CA ILE A 285 12.68 -2.74 6.45
C ILE A 285 11.92 -1.59 5.81
N PHE A 286 12.63 -0.70 5.11
CA PHE A 286 12.04 0.41 4.38
C PHE A 286 12.27 0.23 2.87
N LEU A 287 11.19 0.25 2.09
CA LEU A 287 11.20 -0.01 0.65
C LEU A 287 10.59 1.18 -0.08
N CYS A 288 11.31 1.79 -1.03
CA CYS A 288 10.78 2.94 -1.75
C CYS A 288 11.28 3.00 -3.19
N GLY A 289 10.40 3.37 -4.13
CA GLY A 289 10.73 3.48 -5.55
C GLY A 289 9.90 2.55 -6.43
N SER A 290 10.51 1.91 -7.42
CA SER A 290 9.76 1.17 -8.44
C SER A 290 8.90 0.04 -7.83
N PRO A 291 7.60 -0.07 -8.16
CA PRO A 291 6.70 -1.08 -7.59
C PRO A 291 7.25 -2.51 -7.71
N ALA A 292 7.82 -2.87 -8.86
CA ALA A 292 8.41 -4.19 -9.07
C ALA A 292 9.57 -4.54 -8.12
N MET A 293 10.34 -3.54 -7.67
CA MET A 293 11.39 -3.73 -6.66
C MET A 293 10.78 -3.91 -5.27
N VAL A 294 9.79 -3.09 -4.93
CA VAL A 294 9.08 -3.16 -3.65
C VAL A 294 8.40 -4.52 -3.49
N ASP A 295 7.69 -4.99 -4.52
CA ASP A 295 7.03 -6.31 -4.53
C ASP A 295 8.03 -7.45 -4.30
N GLU A 296 9.15 -7.46 -5.04
CA GLU A 296 10.19 -8.48 -4.88
C GLU A 296 10.85 -8.41 -3.49
N ALA A 297 11.09 -7.20 -2.97
CA ALA A 297 11.70 -7.01 -1.67
C ALA A 297 10.78 -7.43 -0.53
N ARG A 298 9.48 -7.14 -0.60
CA ARG A 298 8.46 -7.63 0.34
C ARG A 298 8.47 -9.16 0.41
N TYR A 299 8.36 -9.81 -0.75
CA TYR A 299 8.42 -11.27 -0.86
C TYR A 299 9.68 -11.86 -0.20
N ARG A 300 10.87 -11.33 -0.54
CA ARG A 300 12.15 -11.82 0.00
C ARG A 300 12.33 -11.51 1.49
N ALA A 301 11.81 -10.38 1.97
CA ALA A 301 11.85 -10.02 3.39
C ALA A 301 11.09 -11.04 4.25
N ILE A 302 9.89 -11.46 3.81
CA ILE A 302 9.11 -12.49 4.51
C ILE A 302 9.83 -13.84 4.51
N LEU A 303 10.45 -14.22 3.37
CA LEU A 303 11.28 -15.43 3.32
C LEU A 303 12.47 -15.40 4.28
N ALA A 304 13.10 -14.23 4.43
CA ALA A 304 14.19 -13.99 5.37
C ALA A 304 13.72 -13.81 6.84
N GLY A 305 12.42 -13.93 7.12
CA GLY A 305 11.90 -13.95 8.48
C GLY A 305 11.33 -12.65 9.02
N ALA A 306 11.28 -11.58 8.22
CA ALA A 306 10.59 -10.36 8.62
C ALA A 306 9.09 -10.62 8.76
N SER A 307 8.44 -9.92 9.69
CA SER A 307 6.98 -9.85 9.76
C SER A 307 6.46 -8.68 8.93
N ASN A 308 5.25 -8.75 8.38
CA ASN A 308 4.61 -7.64 7.64
C ASN A 308 4.64 -6.31 8.41
N ALA A 309 4.42 -6.34 9.73
CA ALA A 309 4.43 -5.15 10.59
C ALA A 309 5.78 -4.40 10.66
N ARG A 310 6.87 -5.03 10.19
CA ARG A 310 8.22 -4.45 10.14
C ARG A 310 8.62 -4.03 8.72
N ILE A 311 7.71 -4.14 7.75
CA ILE A 311 7.95 -3.77 6.36
C ILE A 311 7.16 -2.50 6.03
N HIS A 312 7.90 -1.40 5.97
CA HIS A 312 7.43 -0.08 5.63
C HIS A 312 7.70 0.15 4.15
N ALA A 313 6.68 0.46 3.34
CA ALA A 313 6.88 0.66 1.91
C ALA A 313 6.14 1.86 1.34
N ASP A 314 6.75 2.48 0.34
CA ASP A 314 6.22 3.59 -0.46
C ASP A 314 6.54 3.34 -1.95
N PRO A 315 5.75 2.47 -2.63
CA PRO A 315 5.91 2.22 -4.05
C PRO A 315 5.46 3.43 -4.88
N PHE A 316 6.24 3.78 -5.90
CA PHE A 316 5.93 4.90 -6.80
C PHE A 316 5.11 4.41 -7.98
N ASP A 317 3.80 4.29 -7.75
CA ASP A 317 2.87 3.83 -8.75
C ASP A 317 2.77 4.79 -9.94
N ALA A 318 2.66 4.21 -11.13
CA ALA A 318 2.40 4.98 -12.33
C ALA A 318 0.95 5.50 -12.33
N ALA A 319 0.72 6.62 -13.01
CA ALA A 319 -0.63 7.17 -13.18
C ALA A 319 -1.57 6.21 -13.92
N THR A 320 -1.02 5.35 -14.78
CA THR A 320 -1.78 4.32 -15.50
C THR A 320 -1.67 3.00 -14.74
N PRO A 321 -2.80 2.41 -14.31
CA PRO A 321 -2.80 1.07 -13.73
C PRO A 321 -2.15 0.09 -14.70
N THR A 322 -1.12 -0.63 -14.25
CA THR A 322 -0.54 -1.69 -15.05
C THR A 322 -1.49 -2.88 -15.11
N LEU A 323 -1.44 -3.64 -16.21
CA LEU A 323 -2.07 -4.95 -16.26
C LEU A 323 -1.47 -5.86 -15.17
N PRO A 324 -2.29 -6.72 -14.53
CA PRO A 324 -1.83 -7.69 -13.55
C PRO A 324 -0.84 -8.66 -14.19
N ARG A 325 0.09 -9.16 -13.39
CA ARG A 325 1.12 -10.13 -13.81
C ARG A 325 0.96 -11.46 -13.09
N ASP A 326 -0.19 -11.69 -12.47
CA ASP A 326 -0.49 -12.90 -11.71
C ASP A 326 -0.33 -14.19 -12.52
N ALA A 327 -0.72 -14.22 -13.80
CA ALA A 327 -0.48 -15.36 -14.68
C ALA A 327 1.02 -15.67 -14.85
N GLN A 328 1.85 -14.63 -15.00
CA GLN A 328 3.30 -14.76 -15.13
C GLN A 328 3.93 -15.20 -13.79
N LYS A 329 3.43 -14.66 -12.68
CA LYS A 329 3.83 -15.06 -11.32
C LYS A 329 3.53 -16.54 -11.09
N VAL A 330 2.31 -17.00 -11.40
CA VAL A 330 1.91 -18.40 -11.29
C VAL A 330 2.79 -19.30 -12.15
N ALA A 331 3.05 -18.93 -13.40
CA ALA A 331 3.91 -19.71 -14.30
C ALA A 331 5.38 -19.77 -13.84
N ALA A 332 5.84 -18.79 -13.07
CA ALA A 332 7.19 -18.75 -12.51
C ALA A 332 7.33 -19.49 -11.17
N LEU A 333 6.23 -19.87 -10.52
CA LEU A 333 6.27 -20.64 -9.29
C LEU A 333 6.75 -22.07 -9.56
N SER A 334 7.60 -22.56 -8.66
CA SER A 334 8.02 -23.96 -8.64
C SER A 334 7.27 -24.69 -7.54
N ALA A 335 6.99 -25.98 -7.75
CA ALA A 335 6.43 -26.83 -6.71
C ALA A 335 7.32 -26.83 -5.46
N ASP A 336 6.69 -26.97 -4.29
CA ASP A 336 7.39 -27.04 -3.00
C ASP A 336 7.01 -28.36 -2.29
N PRO A 337 7.72 -29.47 -2.59
CA PRO A 337 7.43 -30.77 -2.02
C PRO A 337 7.59 -30.82 -0.50
N GLU A 338 8.50 -29.99 0.04
CA GLU A 338 8.76 -29.91 1.48
C GLU A 338 7.58 -29.25 2.19
N LEU A 339 7.11 -28.10 1.70
CA LEU A 339 5.91 -27.45 2.20
C LEU A 339 4.67 -28.33 2.02
N TRP A 340 4.54 -28.98 0.87
CA TRP A 340 3.43 -29.88 0.62
C TRP A 340 3.41 -31.07 1.60
N ALA A 341 4.57 -31.62 1.93
CA ALA A 341 4.70 -32.64 2.96
C ALA A 341 4.33 -32.11 4.36
N ALA A 342 4.76 -30.88 4.71
CA ALA A 342 4.38 -30.23 5.96
C ALA A 342 2.88 -29.93 6.08
N LEU A 343 2.17 -29.89 4.95
CA LEU A 343 0.71 -29.77 4.85
C LEU A 343 0.00 -31.13 4.78
N ASP A 344 0.67 -32.21 5.18
CA ASP A 344 0.20 -33.61 5.11
C ASP A 344 -0.21 -34.05 3.69
N ARG A 345 0.33 -33.39 2.66
CA ARG A 345 -0.09 -33.55 1.26
C ARG A 345 -1.57 -33.20 1.03
N GLY A 346 -2.08 -32.19 1.74
CA GLY A 346 -3.40 -31.61 1.50
C GLY A 346 -4.33 -31.56 2.73
N PRO A 347 -4.53 -32.64 3.51
CA PRO A 347 -5.45 -32.65 4.64
C PRO A 347 -5.22 -31.52 5.66
N ARG A 348 -3.96 -31.22 5.99
CA ARG A 348 -3.65 -30.11 6.92
C ARG A 348 -3.95 -28.75 6.30
N LEU A 349 -3.69 -28.57 4.99
CA LEU A 349 -4.07 -27.36 4.28
C LEU A 349 -5.58 -27.13 4.33
N ARG A 350 -6.38 -28.17 4.08
CA ARG A 350 -7.85 -28.07 4.17
C ARG A 350 -8.30 -27.67 5.58
N ALA A 351 -7.74 -28.29 6.62
CA ALA A 351 -8.06 -27.94 8.01
C ALA A 351 -7.71 -26.47 8.33
N VAL A 352 -6.54 -25.99 7.88
CA VAL A 352 -6.15 -24.57 8.01
C VAL A 352 -7.15 -23.66 7.30
N LEU A 353 -7.58 -23.99 6.09
CA LEU A 353 -8.55 -23.19 5.34
C LEU A 353 -9.94 -23.18 6.01
N GLU A 354 -10.40 -24.31 6.53
CA GLU A 354 -11.65 -24.39 7.30
C GLU A 354 -11.61 -23.50 8.54
N SER A 355 -10.51 -23.57 9.30
CA SER A 355 -10.30 -22.72 10.48
C SER A 355 -10.21 -21.24 10.09
N PHE A 356 -9.46 -20.91 9.04
CA PHE A 356 -9.32 -19.55 8.52
C PHE A 356 -10.68 -18.96 8.08
N TYR A 357 -11.43 -19.65 7.23
CA TYR A 357 -12.71 -19.13 6.73
C TYR A 357 -13.79 -19.08 7.80
N ALA A 358 -13.75 -19.96 8.81
CA ALA A 358 -14.62 -19.86 9.98
C ALA A 358 -14.40 -18.56 10.78
N ARG A 359 -13.21 -17.94 10.70
CA ARG A 359 -12.94 -16.59 11.22
C ARG A 359 -13.44 -15.52 10.26
N VAL A 360 -13.09 -15.65 8.97
CA VAL A 360 -13.48 -14.68 7.92
C VAL A 360 -15.00 -14.47 7.87
N TYR A 361 -15.80 -15.53 7.94
CA TYR A 361 -17.27 -15.43 7.90
C TYR A 361 -17.90 -14.87 9.19
N ARG A 362 -17.12 -14.70 10.26
CA ARG A 362 -17.54 -14.03 11.50
C ARG A 362 -16.93 -12.63 11.62
N ASP A 363 -16.05 -12.26 10.71
CA ASP A 363 -15.34 -11.00 10.73
C ASP A 363 -16.13 -9.93 9.98
N GLU A 364 -16.54 -8.88 10.68
CA GLU A 364 -17.39 -7.82 10.12
C GLU A 364 -16.73 -7.06 8.96
N ARG A 365 -15.40 -6.99 8.94
CA ARG A 365 -14.64 -6.28 7.90
C ARG A 365 -14.53 -7.11 6.62
N LEU A 366 -14.52 -8.43 6.73
CA LEU A 366 -14.33 -9.35 5.61
C LEU A 366 -15.64 -9.96 5.09
N LEU A 367 -16.63 -10.21 5.95
CA LEU A 367 -17.92 -10.82 5.59
C LEU A 367 -18.62 -10.15 4.39
N PRO A 368 -18.60 -8.81 4.21
CA PRO A 368 -19.21 -8.17 3.05
C PRO A 368 -18.68 -8.67 1.69
N TYR A 369 -17.44 -9.14 1.62
CA TYR A 369 -16.83 -9.65 0.39
C TYR A 369 -17.28 -11.09 0.02
N PHE A 370 -18.02 -11.76 0.92
CA PHE A 370 -18.45 -13.15 0.75
C PHE A 370 -19.97 -13.34 0.73
N GLN A 371 -20.74 -12.24 0.60
CA GLN A 371 -22.20 -12.30 0.54
C GLN A 371 -22.67 -13.18 -0.64
N GLY A 372 -23.57 -14.13 -0.35
CA GLY A 372 -24.10 -15.07 -1.35
C GLY A 372 -23.13 -16.17 -1.79
N ILE A 373 -21.92 -16.23 -1.22
CA ILE A 373 -20.92 -17.26 -1.56
C ILE A 373 -20.83 -18.28 -0.40
N PRO A 374 -21.11 -19.57 -0.64
CA PRO A 374 -20.95 -20.60 0.38
C PRO A 374 -19.49 -20.76 0.82
N MET A 375 -19.23 -20.86 2.12
CA MET A 375 -17.89 -21.02 2.69
C MET A 375 -17.13 -22.21 2.08
N THR A 376 -17.80 -23.33 1.86
CA THR A 376 -17.22 -24.53 1.23
C THR A 376 -16.67 -24.25 -0.16
N ARG A 377 -17.39 -23.45 -0.97
CA ARG A 377 -16.96 -23.06 -2.32
C ARG A 377 -15.65 -22.25 -2.29
N VAL A 378 -15.50 -21.34 -1.33
CA VAL A 378 -14.29 -20.52 -1.22
C VAL A 378 -13.09 -21.36 -0.74
N ILE A 379 -13.33 -22.24 0.25
CA ILE A 379 -12.32 -23.20 0.73
C ILE A 379 -11.84 -24.08 -0.43
N ASP A 380 -12.75 -24.66 -1.20
CA ASP A 380 -12.40 -25.57 -2.30
C ASP A 380 -11.58 -24.85 -3.38
N LYS A 381 -11.98 -23.64 -3.77
CA LYS A 381 -11.23 -22.87 -4.79
C LYS A 381 -9.84 -22.48 -4.33
N GLN A 382 -9.70 -22.01 -3.08
CA GLN A 382 -8.37 -21.68 -2.55
C GLN A 382 -7.51 -22.93 -2.36
N TYR A 383 -8.11 -24.05 -1.92
CA TYR A 383 -7.43 -25.34 -1.79
C TYR A 383 -6.89 -25.81 -3.15
N GLU A 384 -7.71 -25.81 -4.20
CA GLU A 384 -7.30 -26.24 -5.54
C GLU A 384 -6.13 -25.39 -6.07
N PHE A 385 -6.18 -24.07 -5.88
CA PHE A 385 -5.10 -23.17 -6.30
C PHE A 385 -3.79 -23.46 -5.55
N LEU A 386 -3.84 -23.51 -4.22
CA LEU A 386 -2.65 -23.74 -3.39
C LEU A 386 -2.09 -25.16 -3.58
N ALA A 387 -2.95 -26.16 -3.74
CA ALA A 387 -2.55 -27.52 -4.05
C ALA A 387 -1.85 -27.58 -5.42
N MET A 388 -2.37 -26.91 -6.46
CA MET A 388 -1.68 -26.80 -7.75
C MET A 388 -0.29 -26.20 -7.58
N VAL A 389 -0.18 -25.07 -6.86
CA VAL A 389 1.09 -24.37 -6.65
C VAL A 389 2.13 -25.25 -5.93
N TRP A 390 1.77 -25.88 -4.82
CA TRP A 390 2.76 -26.60 -3.99
C TRP A 390 2.99 -28.04 -4.40
N SER A 391 1.99 -28.73 -4.97
CA SER A 391 2.16 -30.11 -5.45
C SER A 391 2.70 -30.19 -6.88
N GLY A 392 2.56 -29.12 -7.67
CA GLY A 392 2.86 -29.11 -9.10
C GLY A 392 1.83 -29.82 -9.98
N GLN A 393 0.69 -30.25 -9.43
CA GLN A 393 -0.38 -30.88 -10.19
C GLN A 393 -1.22 -29.86 -10.96
N THR A 394 -1.51 -30.14 -12.23
CA THR A 394 -2.30 -29.24 -13.11
C THR A 394 -3.79 -29.57 -13.02
N SER A 395 -4.48 -29.06 -11.98
CA SER A 395 -5.93 -29.29 -11.80
C SER A 395 -6.73 -28.05 -11.41
N TYR A 396 -6.16 -26.85 -11.46
CA TYR A 396 -6.89 -25.61 -11.14
C TYR A 396 -7.56 -25.02 -12.39
N LEU A 397 -8.88 -24.91 -12.36
CA LEU A 397 -9.70 -24.27 -13.40
C LEU A 397 -10.32 -22.94 -12.93
N GLY A 398 -9.86 -22.41 -11.79
CA GLY A 398 -10.35 -21.14 -11.27
C GLY A 398 -9.64 -19.94 -11.88
N LEU A 399 -10.06 -18.75 -11.45
CA LEU A 399 -9.45 -17.48 -11.87
C LEU A 399 -8.12 -17.26 -11.14
N ASN A 400 -7.19 -16.55 -11.78
CA ASN A 400 -5.99 -16.09 -11.09
C ASN A 400 -6.34 -15.06 -9.99
N PRO A 401 -5.40 -14.78 -9.06
CA PRO A 401 -5.63 -13.86 -7.95
C PRO A 401 -6.22 -12.50 -8.32
N PHE A 402 -5.77 -11.83 -9.39
CA PHE A 402 -6.35 -10.55 -9.80
C PHE A 402 -7.83 -10.72 -10.18
N ASN A 403 -8.13 -11.62 -11.12
CA ASN A 403 -9.49 -11.82 -11.64
C ASN A 403 -10.44 -12.32 -10.54
N SER A 404 -9.95 -13.10 -9.57
CA SER A 404 -10.75 -13.55 -8.42
C SER A 404 -11.18 -12.38 -7.52
N HIS A 405 -10.39 -11.30 -7.47
CA HIS A 405 -10.62 -10.15 -6.60
C HIS A 405 -10.89 -8.85 -7.38
N HIS A 406 -11.09 -8.88 -8.70
CA HIS A 406 -11.08 -7.70 -9.58
C HIS A 406 -12.03 -6.59 -9.10
N TRP A 407 -13.22 -6.99 -8.64
CA TRP A 407 -14.26 -6.09 -8.16
C TRP A 407 -14.10 -5.61 -6.73
N MET A 408 -13.21 -6.23 -5.95
CA MET A 408 -13.03 -5.96 -4.54
C MET A 408 -12.04 -4.81 -4.36
N VAL A 409 -12.48 -3.72 -3.72
CA VAL A 409 -11.58 -2.67 -3.22
C VAL A 409 -10.98 -3.19 -1.91
N ILE A 410 -9.75 -3.70 -1.99
CA ILE A 410 -9.03 -4.25 -0.85
C ILE A 410 -7.85 -3.31 -0.57
N SER A 411 -7.79 -2.78 0.64
CA SER A 411 -6.68 -1.96 1.11
C SER A 411 -5.54 -2.85 1.66
N ASP A 412 -4.32 -2.32 1.75
CA ASP A 412 -3.22 -3.04 2.41
C ASP A 412 -3.57 -3.50 3.82
N ASP A 413 -4.29 -2.68 4.58
CA ASP A 413 -4.68 -3.00 5.94
C ASP A 413 -5.71 -4.13 6.01
N LEU A 414 -6.68 -4.15 5.10
CA LEU A 414 -7.61 -5.28 5.03
C LEU A 414 -6.90 -6.57 4.64
N PHE A 415 -5.91 -6.47 3.74
CA PHE A 415 -5.05 -7.59 3.38
C PHE A 415 -4.21 -8.07 4.58
N ASP A 416 -3.59 -7.16 5.33
CA ASP A 416 -2.78 -7.48 6.51
C ASP A 416 -3.62 -8.07 7.65
N HIS A 417 -4.83 -7.56 7.85
CA HIS A 417 -5.81 -8.13 8.78
C HIS A 417 -6.17 -9.56 8.39
N ARG A 418 -6.45 -9.81 7.11
CA ARG A 418 -6.68 -11.15 6.57
C ARG A 418 -5.46 -12.06 6.80
N GLU A 419 -4.25 -11.57 6.57
CA GLU A 419 -3.01 -12.34 6.81
C GLU A 419 -2.84 -12.70 8.30
N SER A 420 -3.22 -11.81 9.21
CA SER A 420 -3.22 -12.10 10.66
C SER A 420 -4.17 -13.25 11.01
N LEU A 421 -5.39 -13.24 10.47
CA LEU A 421 -6.34 -14.34 10.66
C LEU A 421 -5.82 -15.66 10.08
N PHE A 422 -5.15 -15.61 8.92
CA PHE A 422 -4.54 -16.78 8.30
C PHE A 422 -3.36 -17.32 9.13
N ALA A 423 -2.53 -16.44 9.68
CA ALA A 423 -1.44 -16.81 10.59
C ALA A 423 -1.95 -17.49 11.86
N GLN A 424 -3.05 -16.99 12.45
CA GLN A 424 -3.70 -17.61 13.60
C GLN A 424 -4.19 -19.02 13.25
N ALA A 425 -4.85 -19.20 12.10
CA ALA A 425 -5.28 -20.52 11.65
C ALA A 425 -4.10 -21.48 11.45
N MET A 426 -3.00 -21.04 10.82
CA MET A 426 -1.81 -21.89 10.68
C MET A 426 -1.18 -22.28 12.03
N ALA A 427 -1.18 -21.37 13.01
CA ALA A 427 -0.66 -21.63 14.34
C ALA A 427 -1.47 -22.71 15.08
N GLU A 428 -2.80 -22.70 14.95
CA GLU A 428 -3.69 -23.72 15.53
C GLU A 428 -3.43 -25.13 15.00
N HIS A 429 -3.00 -25.22 13.75
CA HIS A 429 -2.65 -26.48 13.10
C HIS A 429 -1.15 -26.81 13.20
N ALA A 430 -0.41 -26.13 14.09
CA ALA A 430 0.98 -26.39 14.43
C ALA A 430 1.92 -26.45 13.21
N LEU A 431 1.70 -25.59 12.21
CA LEU A 431 2.62 -25.48 11.09
C LEU A 431 3.99 -24.96 11.57
N PRO A 432 5.11 -25.53 11.08
CA PRO A 432 6.43 -25.05 11.45
C PRO A 432 6.65 -23.63 10.92
N ALA A 433 7.43 -22.83 11.64
CA ALA A 433 7.65 -21.41 11.31
C ALA A 433 8.18 -21.18 9.88
N TRP A 434 9.01 -22.08 9.36
CA TRP A 434 9.50 -21.98 7.98
C TRP A 434 8.38 -22.17 6.94
N ALA A 435 7.40 -23.03 7.21
CA ALA A 435 6.25 -23.26 6.32
C ALA A 435 5.33 -22.06 6.33
N VAL A 436 5.05 -21.51 7.53
CA VAL A 436 4.30 -20.27 7.70
C VAL A 436 4.92 -19.13 6.88
N ARG A 437 6.24 -18.94 6.95
CA ARG A 437 6.94 -17.92 6.17
C ARG A 437 6.80 -18.11 4.66
N ARG A 438 6.94 -19.34 4.15
CA ARG A 438 6.79 -19.61 2.71
C ARG A 438 5.36 -19.36 2.22
N ILE A 439 4.35 -19.71 3.03
CA ILE A 439 2.94 -19.44 2.72
C ILE A 439 2.66 -17.93 2.71
N GLN A 440 3.12 -17.21 3.73
CA GLN A 440 2.98 -15.74 3.80
C GLN A 440 3.70 -15.05 2.63
N ALA A 441 4.90 -15.51 2.27
CA ALA A 441 5.62 -15.01 1.11
C ALA A 441 4.82 -15.23 -0.18
N LEU A 442 4.18 -16.39 -0.35
CA LEU A 442 3.30 -16.63 -1.51
C LEU A 442 2.13 -15.64 -1.55
N HIS A 443 1.49 -15.34 -0.41
CA HIS A 443 0.43 -14.33 -0.39
C HIS A 443 0.97 -12.94 -0.73
N GLU A 444 2.11 -12.56 -0.17
CA GLU A 444 2.77 -11.26 -0.41
C GLU A 444 3.15 -11.09 -1.89
N LEU A 445 3.54 -12.18 -2.58
CA LEU A 445 3.82 -12.18 -4.02
C LEU A 445 2.61 -11.70 -4.85
N PHE A 446 1.38 -11.98 -4.42
CA PHE A 446 0.14 -11.58 -5.10
C PHE A 446 -0.50 -10.31 -4.54
N ARG A 447 0.10 -9.66 -3.52
CA ARG A 447 -0.44 -8.43 -2.91
C ARG A 447 -0.79 -7.39 -3.97
N SER A 448 0.13 -7.08 -4.88
CA SER A 448 -0.05 -6.07 -5.94
C SER A 448 -1.19 -6.38 -6.93
N ASP A 449 -1.63 -7.64 -7.01
CA ASP A 449 -2.72 -8.09 -7.88
C ASP A 449 -4.08 -8.04 -7.13
N ILE A 450 -4.07 -8.02 -5.80
CA ILE A 450 -5.26 -8.09 -4.94
C ILE A 450 -5.59 -6.70 -4.38
N VAL A 451 -4.60 -6.01 -3.80
CA VAL A 451 -4.73 -4.69 -3.18
C VAL A 451 -4.86 -3.63 -4.27
N LYS A 452 -5.91 -2.81 -4.17
CA LYS A 452 -6.19 -1.74 -5.13
C LYS A 452 -7.13 -0.68 -4.54
N PRO A 453 -6.92 0.61 -4.88
CA PRO A 453 -7.73 1.71 -4.34
C PRO A 453 -9.10 1.82 -5.00
N LEU A 454 -9.27 1.22 -6.18
CA LEU A 454 -10.48 1.25 -6.97
C LEU A 454 -10.70 -0.14 -7.56
N ALA A 455 -11.97 -0.49 -7.73
CA ALA A 455 -12.31 -1.74 -8.35
C ALA A 455 -12.12 -1.69 -9.86
N ARG A 456 -11.77 -2.84 -10.43
CA ARG A 456 -11.24 -2.99 -11.78
C ARG A 456 -11.98 -4.10 -12.50
N GLY A 457 -12.00 -4.07 -13.83
CA GLY A 457 -12.62 -5.13 -14.59
C GLY A 457 -11.75 -6.39 -14.65
N MET A 458 -12.34 -7.51 -15.05
CA MET A 458 -11.57 -8.71 -15.31
C MET A 458 -10.61 -8.49 -16.48
N VAL A 459 -9.45 -9.12 -16.45
CA VAL A 459 -8.52 -9.16 -17.57
C VAL A 459 -8.71 -10.47 -18.32
N ILE A 460 -9.13 -10.38 -19.58
CA ILE A 460 -9.37 -11.51 -20.49
C ILE A 460 -8.50 -11.27 -21.73
N ASP A 461 -7.68 -12.25 -22.09
CA ASP A 461 -6.76 -12.20 -23.24
C ASP A 461 -5.88 -10.93 -23.27
N GLY A 462 -5.43 -10.49 -22.09
CA GLY A 462 -4.58 -9.31 -21.93
C GLY A 462 -5.32 -7.97 -21.99
N VAL A 463 -6.65 -7.98 -22.06
CA VAL A 463 -7.50 -6.78 -22.11
C VAL A 463 -8.35 -6.68 -20.86
N GLU A 464 -8.23 -5.54 -20.15
CA GLU A 464 -9.12 -5.22 -19.04
C GLU A 464 -10.51 -4.87 -19.56
N GLN A 465 -11.50 -5.64 -19.12
CA GLN A 465 -12.90 -5.44 -19.46
C GLN A 465 -13.47 -4.25 -18.69
N PRO A 466 -14.54 -3.59 -19.16
CA PRO A 466 -15.17 -2.51 -18.39
C PRO A 466 -15.80 -3.03 -17.08
N PHE A 467 -15.55 -2.33 -15.97
CA PHE A 467 -15.92 -2.80 -14.62
C PHE A 467 -17.42 -2.62 -14.26
N HIS A 468 -18.15 -1.77 -14.98
CA HIS A 468 -19.55 -1.42 -14.68
C HIS A 468 -20.33 -0.97 -15.91
N THR A 469 -20.13 -1.62 -17.05
CA THR A 469 -21.01 -1.39 -18.20
C THR A 469 -22.14 -2.39 -18.20
N HIS A 470 -23.26 -1.95 -18.75
CA HIS A 470 -24.26 -2.84 -19.31
C HIS A 470 -24.08 -2.77 -20.81
N GLN A 471 -24.01 -3.91 -21.48
CA GLN A 471 -24.04 -3.97 -22.93
C GLN A 471 -25.38 -4.55 -23.36
N VAL A 472 -25.95 -3.93 -24.40
CA VAL A 472 -27.09 -4.52 -25.09
C VAL A 472 -26.51 -5.45 -26.14
N GLU A 473 -26.77 -6.74 -25.98
CA GLU A 473 -26.34 -7.79 -26.90
C GLU A 473 -27.55 -8.50 -27.50
N HIS A 474 -27.37 -9.06 -28.69
CA HIS A 474 -28.35 -9.94 -29.34
C HIS A 474 -27.81 -11.36 -29.22
N LEU A 475 -28.57 -12.23 -28.56
CA LEU A 475 -28.12 -13.57 -28.21
C LEU A 475 -28.20 -14.50 -29.43
N ASP A 476 -27.20 -15.36 -29.63
CA ASP A 476 -27.23 -16.34 -30.72
C ASP A 476 -28.11 -17.56 -30.41
N ILE A 477 -28.43 -17.77 -29.13
CA ILE A 477 -29.22 -18.91 -28.63
C ILE A 477 -30.25 -18.44 -27.59
N ASP A 478 -31.32 -19.22 -27.42
CA ASP A 478 -32.32 -18.99 -26.38
C ASP A 478 -31.70 -19.17 -24.99
N THR A 479 -32.10 -18.34 -24.03
CA THR A 479 -31.63 -18.42 -22.63
C THR A 479 -32.70 -17.93 -21.66
N VAL A 480 -32.38 -17.76 -20.38
CA VAL A 480 -33.32 -17.34 -19.33
C VAL A 480 -32.90 -15.99 -18.75
N CYS A 481 -33.88 -15.12 -18.49
CA CYS A 481 -33.68 -13.85 -17.81
C CYS A 481 -33.46 -14.05 -16.31
N ASP A 482 -32.37 -13.50 -15.77
CA ASP A 482 -32.05 -13.58 -14.33
C ASP A 482 -33.00 -12.74 -13.45
N GLY A 483 -33.74 -11.80 -14.04
CA GLY A 483 -34.69 -10.94 -13.31
C GLY A 483 -36.08 -11.56 -13.15
N CYS A 484 -36.68 -12.01 -14.26
CA CYS A 484 -38.05 -12.53 -14.26
C CYS A 484 -38.17 -14.06 -14.44
N GLY A 485 -37.06 -14.75 -14.75
CA GLY A 485 -37.07 -16.19 -15.00
C GLY A 485 -37.71 -16.62 -16.33
N ASN A 486 -38.13 -15.68 -17.18
CA ASN A 486 -38.71 -15.98 -18.48
C ASN A 486 -37.62 -16.25 -19.54
N GLU A 487 -38.00 -17.01 -20.56
CA GLU A 487 -37.17 -17.25 -21.75
C GLU A 487 -36.88 -15.95 -22.50
N ILE A 488 -35.63 -15.80 -22.93
CA ILE A 488 -35.14 -14.77 -23.83
C ILE A 488 -34.83 -15.48 -25.16
N PRO A 489 -35.60 -15.22 -26.24
CA PRO A 489 -35.37 -15.88 -27.51
C PRO A 489 -34.09 -15.36 -28.20
N ALA A 490 -33.47 -16.20 -29.00
CA ALA A 490 -32.34 -15.87 -29.86
C ALA A 490 -32.68 -14.64 -30.73
N GLY A 491 -31.74 -13.72 -30.84
CA GLY A 491 -31.88 -12.44 -31.53
C GLY A 491 -32.61 -11.36 -30.73
N ALA A 492 -33.11 -11.62 -29.53
CA ALA A 492 -33.72 -10.57 -28.69
C ALA A 492 -32.65 -9.67 -28.03
N PRO A 493 -32.89 -8.34 -27.97
CA PRO A 493 -31.99 -7.43 -27.26
C PRO A 493 -32.04 -7.73 -25.75
N SER A 494 -30.87 -7.93 -25.18
CA SER A 494 -30.70 -8.31 -23.77
C SER A 494 -29.62 -7.45 -23.14
N ARG A 495 -29.85 -7.02 -21.91
CA ARG A 495 -28.88 -6.23 -21.14
C ARG A 495 -28.03 -7.17 -20.31
N TYR A 496 -26.79 -7.38 -20.75
CA TYR A 496 -25.80 -8.13 -20.00
C TYR A 496 -25.06 -7.20 -19.04
N HIS A 497 -25.03 -7.58 -17.76
CA HIS A 497 -24.24 -6.87 -16.76
C HIS A 497 -22.86 -7.52 -16.64
N HIS A 498 -21.83 -6.90 -17.21
CA HIS A 498 -20.48 -7.48 -17.31
C HIS A 498 -19.86 -7.90 -15.97
N ARG A 499 -20.19 -7.23 -14.86
CA ARG A 499 -19.72 -7.58 -13.50
C ARG A 499 -20.37 -8.84 -12.91
N VAL A 500 -21.70 -8.89 -12.86
CA VAL A 500 -22.42 -9.99 -12.17
C VAL A 500 -22.73 -11.15 -13.10
N GLY A 501 -22.46 -10.99 -14.40
CA GLY A 501 -22.78 -11.98 -15.42
C GLY A 501 -24.28 -12.18 -15.61
N THR A 502 -25.11 -11.34 -14.99
CA THR A 502 -26.56 -11.46 -15.10
C THR A 502 -27.04 -10.88 -16.42
N LEU A 503 -27.99 -11.57 -17.02
CA LEU A 503 -28.60 -11.24 -18.28
C LEU A 503 -30.07 -10.91 -18.07
N HIS A 504 -30.46 -9.71 -18.44
CA HIS A 504 -31.84 -9.23 -18.29
C HIS A 504 -32.49 -9.05 -19.66
N CYS A 505 -33.70 -9.59 -19.83
CA CYS A 505 -34.51 -9.37 -21.02
C CYS A 505 -34.88 -7.89 -21.19
N ALA A 506 -35.27 -7.50 -22.39
CA ALA A 506 -35.68 -6.13 -22.72
C ALA A 506 -36.64 -5.51 -21.68
N GLY A 507 -37.64 -6.27 -21.24
CA GLY A 507 -38.61 -5.82 -20.22
C GLY A 507 -38.00 -5.59 -18.84
N CYS A 508 -37.15 -6.49 -18.35
CA CYS A 508 -36.47 -6.31 -17.04
C CYS A 508 -35.41 -5.21 -17.10
N ALA A 509 -34.79 -5.02 -18.26
CA ALA A 509 -33.70 -4.09 -18.49
C ALA A 509 -34.13 -2.69 -18.96
N SER A 510 -35.42 -2.49 -19.26
CA SER A 510 -35.97 -1.27 -19.84
C SER A 510 -35.21 -0.80 -21.09
N ILE A 511 -34.97 -1.71 -22.04
CA ILE A 511 -34.29 -1.45 -23.32
C ILE A 511 -35.16 -1.81 -24.53
#